data_AF-A0A928N3G6-F1
#
_entry.id   AF-A0A928N3G6-F1
#
_cell.length_a   1.000
_cell.length_b   1.000
_cell.length_c   1.000
_cell.angle_alpha   90.00
_cell.angle_beta   90.00
_cell.angle_gamma   90.00
#
_symmetry.space_group_name_H-M   'P 1'
#
loop_
_entity.id
_entity.type
_entity.pdbx_description
1 polymer ?
#
loop_
_entity_poly.entity_id
_entity_poly.type
_entity_poly.pdbx_seq_one_letter_code
_entity_poly.pdbx_strand_id
1 'polypeptide(L)' 'MRMSKFVEANEKIAEKVVEGYKKIEDGVVSGYKKIEEGAVEGFAKVNDKIIEKVFSKDGETVEETKKRLSGDK' A
#
# COMPACT_ATOMS: atom_id res chain seq x y z
N MET A 1 42.68 20.58 -18.45
CA MET A 1 41.30 20.96 -18.87
C MET A 1 40.48 19.79 -19.45
N ARG A 2 40.95 19.05 -20.47
CA ARG A 2 40.16 17.94 -21.10
C ARG A 2 39.82 16.78 -20.15
N MET A 3 40.76 16.39 -19.28
CA MET A 3 40.54 15.31 -18.30
C MET A 3 39.51 15.70 -17.23
N SER A 4 39.54 16.95 -16.77
CA SER A 4 38.58 17.47 -15.78
C SER A 4 37.14 17.48 -16.32
N LYS A 5 36.93 17.82 -17.59
CA LYS A 5 35.59 17.72 -18.23
C LYS A 5 35.08 16.28 -18.33
N PHE A 6 35.97 15.31 -18.53
CA PHE A 6 35.60 13.90 -18.59
C PHE A 6 35.20 13.36 -17.21
N VAL A 7 35.96 13.72 -16.17
CA VAL A 7 35.64 13.37 -14.78
C VAL A 7 34.28 13.95 -14.38
N GLU A 8 34.03 15.23 -14.65
CA GLU A 8 32.75 15.89 -14.35
C GLU A 8 31.56 15.23 -15.09
N ALA A 9 31.75 14.82 -16.35
CA ALA A 9 30.71 14.11 -17.09
C ALA A 9 30.40 12.75 -16.45
N ASN A 10 31.42 12.02 -16.00
CA ASN A 10 31.24 10.73 -15.33
C ASN A 10 30.56 10.88 -13.96
N GLU A 11 30.91 11.92 -13.19
CA GLU A 11 30.25 12.23 -11.91
C GLU A 11 28.75 12.48 -12.13
N LYS A 12 28.39 13.31 -13.13
CA LYS A 12 26.98 13.54 -13.48
C LYS A 12 26.25 12.26 -13.90
N ILE A 13 26.91 11.38 -14.66
CA ILE A 13 26.33 10.08 -15.03
C ILE A 13 26.09 9.24 -13.78
N ALA A 14 27.05 9.15 -12.87
CA ALA A 14 26.93 8.39 -11.63
C ALA A 14 25.78 8.93 -10.75
N GLU A 15 25.67 10.25 -10.59
CA GLU A 15 24.56 10.89 -9.88
C GLU A 15 23.20 10.51 -10.50
N LYS A 16 23.07 10.63 -11.83
CA LYS A 16 21.82 10.30 -12.52
C LYS A 16 21.45 8.82 -12.42
N VAL A 17 22.45 7.94 -12.42
CA VAL A 17 22.25 6.50 -12.21
C VAL A 17 21.71 6.24 -10.80
N VAL A 18 22.32 6.84 -9.77
CA VAL A 18 21.86 6.71 -8.38
C VAL A 18 20.46 7.28 -8.19
N GLU A 19 20.16 8.45 -8.74
CA GLU A 19 18.81 9.03 -8.74
C GLU A 19 17.80 8.12 -9.44
N GLY A 20 18.18 7.52 -10.58
CA GLY A 20 17.34 6.59 -11.32
C GLY A 20 16.98 5.36 -10.48
N TYR A 21 17.97 4.75 -9.82
CA TYR A 21 17.74 3.62 -8.93
C TYR A 21 16.81 3.97 -7.75
N LYS A 22 17.04 5.10 -7.09
CA LYS A 22 16.17 5.56 -5.98
C LYS A 22 14.71 5.70 -6.42
N LYS A 23 14.47 6.30 -7.59
CA LYS A 23 13.10 6.44 -8.13
C LYS A 23 12.44 5.10 -8.42
N ILE A 24 13.20 4.12 -8.91
CA ILE A 24 12.69 2.77 -9.13
C ILE A 24 12.32 2.12 -7.79
N GLU A 25 13.20 2.20 -6.79
CA GLU A 25 12.96 1.68 -5.45
C GLU A 25 11.70 2.29 -4.82
N ASP A 26 11.58 3.62 -4.83
CA ASP A 26 10.42 4.34 -4.31
C ASP A 26 9.13 3.91 -5.03
N GLY A 27 9.19 3.77 -6.35
CA GLY A 27 8.06 3.33 -7.16
C GLY A 27 7.62 1.91 -6.83
N VAL A 28 8.56 0.99 -6.67
CA VAL A 28 8.31 -0.41 -6.31
C VAL A 28 7.71 -0.49 -4.90
N VAL A 29 8.32 0.16 -3.91
CA VAL A 29 7.82 0.16 -2.52
C VAL A 29 6.43 0.77 -2.43
N SER A 30 6.18 1.89 -3.11
CA SER A 30 4.84 2.50 -3.16
C SER A 30 3.82 1.59 -3.85
N GLY A 31 4.22 0.92 -4.94
CA GLY A 31 3.37 -0.02 -5.66
C GLY A 31 2.93 -1.20 -4.76
N TYR A 32 3.87 -1.81 -4.05
CA TYR A 32 3.57 -2.90 -3.11
C TYR A 32 2.62 -2.47 -1.99
N LYS A 33 2.87 -1.31 -1.36
CA LYS A 33 1.99 -0.78 -0.31
C LYS A 33 0.55 -0.59 -0.79
N LYS A 34 0.37 -0.03 -1.99
CA LYS A 34 -0.98 0.15 -2.58
C LYS A 34 -1.69 -1.18 -2.84
N ILE A 35 -0.95 -2.20 -3.28
CA ILE A 35 -1.52 -3.54 -3.48
C ILE A 35 -1.96 -4.15 -2.16
N GLU A 36 -1.12 -4.04 -1.12
CA GLU A 36 -1.42 -4.53 0.24
C GLU A 36 -2.66 -3.84 0.81
N GLU A 37 -2.70 -2.50 0.79
CA GLU A 37 -3.84 -1.70 1.23
C GLU A 37 -5.12 -2.10 0.48
N GLY A 38 -5.06 -2.20 -0.84
CA GLY A 38 -6.20 -2.60 -1.66
C GLY A 38 -6.71 -4.01 -1.37
N ALA A 39 -5.80 -4.96 -1.10
CA ALA A 39 -6.16 -6.33 -0.73
C ALA A 39 -6.84 -6.40 0.64
N VAL A 40 -6.30 -5.71 1.65
CA VAL A 40 -6.86 -5.67 3.01
C VAL A 40 -8.23 -4.98 3.01
N GLU A 41 -8.35 -3.82 2.35
CA GLU A 41 -9.63 -3.14 2.23
C GLU A 41 -10.67 -3.97 1.46
N GLY A 42 -10.25 -4.61 0.37
CA GLY A 42 -11.13 -5.47 -0.44
C GLY A 42 -11.67 -6.63 0.39
N PHE A 43 -10.79 -7.30 1.13
CA PHE A 43 -11.17 -8.37 2.04
C PHE A 43 -12.14 -7.87 3.12
N ALA A 44 -11.83 -6.75 3.77
CA ALA A 44 -12.70 -6.15 4.79
C ALA A 44 -14.10 -5.86 4.24
N LYS A 45 -14.21 -5.28 3.04
CA LYS A 45 -15.50 -4.99 2.39
C LYS A 45 -16.31 -6.26 2.09
N VAL A 46 -15.65 -7.34 1.64
CA VAL A 46 -16.33 -8.62 1.40
C VAL A 46 -16.79 -9.24 2.71
N ASN A 47 -15.93 -9.24 3.72
CA ASN A 47 -16.24 -9.75 5.04
C ASN A 47 -17.42 -9.00 5.67
N ASP A 48 -17.45 -7.67 5.56
CA ASP A 48 -18.52 -6.84 6.09
C ASP A 48 -19.88 -7.13 5.43
N LYS A 49 -19.89 -7.36 4.11
CA LYS A 49 -21.11 -7.80 3.40
C LYS A 49 -21.58 -9.19 3.83
N ILE A 50 -20.66 -10.10 4.14
CA ILE A 50 -21.02 -11.42 4.68
C ILE A 50 -21.64 -11.27 6.06
N ILE A 51 -21.04 -10.45 6.92
CA ILE A 51 -21.56 -10.15 8.26
C ILE A 51 -22.98 -9.59 8.18
N GLU A 52 -23.18 -8.56 7.35
CA GLU A 52 -24.48 -7.95 7.13
C GLU A 52 -25.54 -8.96 6.67
N LYS A 53 -25.22 -9.79 5.67
CA LYS A 53 -26.22 -10.67 5.04
C LYS A 53 -26.52 -11.93 5.83
N VAL A 54 -25.54 -12.46 6.56
CA VAL A 54 -25.64 -13.79 7.17
C VAL A 54 -25.91 -13.70 8.67
N PHE A 55 -25.39 -12.66 9.33
CA PHE A 55 -25.36 -12.60 10.78
C PHE A 55 -26.11 -11.41 11.39
N SER A 56 -26.29 -10.32 10.66
CA SER A 56 -27.03 -9.16 11.18
C SER A 56 -28.51 -9.47 11.34
N LYS A 57 -29.08 -8.95 12.43
CA LYS A 57 -30.52 -8.97 12.69
C LYS A 57 -31.16 -7.67 12.18
N ASP A 58 -32.48 -7.66 12.03
CA ASP A 58 -33.19 -6.45 11.62
C ASP A 58 -32.86 -5.25 12.52
N GLY A 59 -32.36 -4.19 11.90
CA GLY A 59 -31.96 -2.96 12.58
C GLY A 59 -30.55 -2.95 13.18
N GLU A 60 -29.79 -4.04 13.10
CA GLU A 60 -28.37 -4.05 13.50
C GLU A 60 -27.46 -3.53 12.38
N THR A 61 -26.50 -2.68 12.75
CA THR A 61 -25.36 -2.32 11.89
C THR A 61 -24.30 -3.42 11.88
N VAL A 62 -23.42 -3.40 10.87
CA VAL A 62 -22.30 -4.35 10.77
C VAL A 62 -21.38 -4.28 11.99
N GLU A 63 -21.13 -3.09 12.55
CA GLU A 63 -20.30 -2.94 13.75
C GLU A 63 -20.97 -3.54 14.99
N GLU A 64 -22.27 -3.33 15.18
CA GLU A 64 -23.02 -3.94 16.28
C GLU A 64 -23.04 -5.47 16.16
N THR A 65 -23.25 -5.98 14.94
CA THR A 65 -23.15 -7.42 14.67
C THR A 65 -21.75 -7.94 14.99
N LYS A 66 -20.68 -7.27 14.55
CA LYS A 66 -19.29 -7.65 14.88
C LYS A 66 -19.06 -7.71 16.39
N LYS A 67 -19.47 -6.67 17.13
CA LYS A 67 -19.34 -6.61 18.58
C LYS A 67 -20.11 -7.75 19.26
N ARG A 68 -21.34 -8.02 18.81
CA ARG A 68 -22.13 -9.16 19.30
C ARG A 68 -21.47 -10.51 19.02
N LEU A 69 -20.86 -10.67 17.85
CA LEU A 69 -20.16 -11.90 17.46
C LEU A 69 -18.81 -12.08 18.15
N SER A 70 -18.07 -10.99 18.45
CA SER A 70 -16.79 -11.08 19.17
C SER A 70 -16.96 -11.48 20.63
N GLY A 71 -18.16 -11.25 21.20
CA GLY A 71 -18.45 -11.58 22.60
C GLY A 71 -17.76 -10.62 23.58
N ASP A 72 -17.17 -9.53 23.08
CA ASP A 72 -16.63 -8.47 23.91
C ASP A 72 -17.78 -7.74 24.63
N LYS A 73 -17.73 -7.73 25.97
CA LYS A 73 -18.67 -7.00 26.82
C LYS A 73 -18.44 -5.49 26.72
#